data_AF-A0A3D5U703-F1
#
_entry.id   AF-A0A3D5U703-F1
#
_cell.length_a   1.000
_cell.length_b   1.000
_cell.length_c   1.000
_cell.angle_alpha   90.00
_cell.angle_beta   90.00
_cell.angle_gamma   90.00
#
_symmetry.space_group_name_H-M   'P 1'
#
loop_
_entity.id
_entity.type
_entity.pdbx_description
1 polymer ?
#
loop_
_entity_poly.entity_id
_entity_poly.type
_entity_poly.pdbx_seq_one_letter_code
_entity_poly.pdbx_strand_id
1 'polypeptide(L)' 'MQRWNLNRICKVDEINSFGPGGFNIIAGPCSIEDYDSLYQSASVLKNLGIRYLRGGAYKLRTSVHSFRGLGDSGIVH' A
#
# COMPACT_ATOMS: atom_id res chain seq x y z
N MET A 1 30.34 -1.42 -13.60
CA MET A 1 29.38 -1.75 -12.52
C MET A 1 29.03 -0.47 -11.78
N GLN A 2 27.80 0.04 -11.87
CA GLN A 2 27.41 1.25 -11.12
C GLN A 2 27.21 0.90 -9.64
N ARG A 3 27.86 1.67 -8.75
CA ARG A 3 27.74 1.51 -7.30
C ARG A 3 26.51 2.28 -6.83
N TRP A 4 25.50 1.58 -6.33
CA TRP A 4 24.27 2.19 -5.84
C TRP A 4 24.54 3.01 -4.57
N ASN A 5 23.96 4.21 -4.49
CA ASN A 5 24.00 5.02 -3.29
C ASN A 5 23.09 4.39 -2.22
N LEU A 6 23.70 4.00 -1.08
CA LEU A 6 23.02 3.39 0.06
C LEU A 6 22.25 4.42 0.91
N ASN A 7 22.51 5.72 0.73
CA ASN A 7 21.82 6.81 1.43
C ASN A 7 20.64 7.37 0.62
N ARG A 8 19.97 6.55 -0.17
CA ARG A 8 18.81 7.01 -0.93
C ARG A 8 17.62 7.22 0.00
N ILE A 9 17.03 8.41 -0.12
CA ILE A 9 15.82 8.80 0.59
C ILE A 9 14.72 9.01 -0.45
N CYS A 10 13.63 8.27 -0.32
CA CYS A 10 12.42 8.42 -1.13
C CYS A 10 11.42 9.24 -0.31
N LYS A 11 11.17 10.49 -0.72
CA LYS A 11 10.08 11.30 -0.16
C LYS A 11 8.75 10.78 -0.70
N VAL A 12 7.78 10.55 0.19
CA VAL A 12 6.47 9.99 -0.18
C VAL A 12 5.34 10.95 0.17
N ASP A 13 5.48 11.70 1.27
CA ASP A 13 4.61 12.83 1.60
C ASP A 13 5.45 14.00 2.14
N GLU A 14 4.81 15.08 2.58
CA GLU A 14 5.50 16.27 3.11
C GLU A 14 6.16 16.04 4.48
N ILE A 15 5.75 14.99 5.19
CA ILE A 15 6.06 14.77 6.61
C ILE A 15 7.07 13.61 6.78
N ASN A 16 6.97 12.54 5.99
CA ASN A 16 7.76 11.31 6.08
C ASN A 16 8.45 10.95 4.76
N SER A 17 9.60 10.31 4.91
CA SER A 17 10.37 9.70 3.82
C SER A 17 10.83 8.30 4.19
N PHE A 18 11.02 7.44 3.19
CA PHE A 18 11.62 6.12 3.34
C PHE A 18 13.12 6.21 3.05
N GLY A 19 13.94 5.78 4.00
CA GLY A 19 15.40 5.86 3.90
C GLY A 19 16.06 5.72 5.28
N PRO A 20 17.39 5.91 5.36
CA PRO A 20 18.13 5.83 6.61
C PRO A 20 17.53 6.75 7.69
N GLY A 21 17.35 6.23 8.91
CA GLY A 21 16.83 6.98 10.05
C GLY A 21 15.30 7.11 10.13
N GLY A 22 14.56 6.67 9.10
CA GLY A 22 13.10 6.63 9.11
C GLY A 22 12.56 5.21 9.31
N PHE A 23 11.57 5.05 10.19
CA PHE A 23 10.83 3.80 10.34
C PHE A 23 9.36 4.02 9.99
N ASN A 24 8.93 3.46 8.87
CA ASN A 24 7.58 3.61 8.34
C ASN A 24 6.95 2.23 8.14
N ILE A 25 5.67 2.09 8.47
CA ILE A 25 4.89 0.87 8.25
C ILE A 25 3.91 1.12 7.10
N ILE A 26 3.82 0.16 6.18
CA ILE A 26 2.78 0.08 5.15
C ILE A 26 1.94 -1.15 5.44
N ALA A 27 0.66 -0.97 5.73
CA ALA A 27 -0.24 -2.05 6.13
C ALA A 27 -1.59 -1.93 5.42
N GLY A 28 -2.36 -3.01 5.39
CA GLY A 28 -3.65 -3.06 4.73
C GLY A 28 -3.92 -4.41 4.08
N PRO A 29 -5.10 -4.61 3.48
CA PRO A 29 -5.53 -5.90 2.98
C PRO A 29 -4.70 -6.36 1.78
N CYS A 30 -4.74 -7.67 1.54
CA CYS A 30 -4.05 -8.27 0.41
C CYS A 30 -4.64 -7.78 -0.91
N SER A 31 -5.96 -7.84 -1.06
CA SER A 31 -6.72 -7.38 -2.22
C SER A 31 -7.73 -6.34 -1.76
N ILE A 32 -8.09 -5.41 -2.63
CA ILE A 32 -9.25 -4.53 -2.40
C ILE A 32 -10.47 -5.31 -2.87
N GLU A 33 -11.45 -5.47 -1.98
CA GLU A 33 -12.67 -6.25 -2.22
C GLU A 33 -13.92 -5.37 -2.24
N ASP A 34 -13.97 -4.33 -1.40
CA ASP A 34 -14.98 -3.29 -1.39
C ASP A 34 -14.46 -2.02 -0.68
N TYR A 35 -15.20 -0.91 -0.78
CA TYR A 35 -14.82 0.37 -0.19
C TYR A 35 -14.92 0.36 1.34
N ASP A 36 -16.00 -0.18 1.91
CA ASP A 36 -16.28 -0.09 3.34
C ASP A 36 -15.24 -0.86 4.16
N SER A 37 -14.89 -2.08 3.74
CA SER A 37 -13.85 -2.90 4.35
C SER A 37 -12.47 -2.25 4.26
N LEU A 38 -12.15 -1.62 3.11
CA LEU A 38 -10.90 -0.89 2.93
C LEU A 38 -10.86 0.34 3.84
N TYR A 39 -11.95 1.09 3.92
CA TYR A 39 -12.08 2.27 4.76
C TYR A 39 -11.96 1.92 6.25
N GLN A 40 -12.61 0.85 6.70
CA GLN A 40 -12.48 0.36 8.07
C GLN A 40 -11.02 0.00 8.41
N SER A 41 -10.33 -0.70 7.50
CA SER A 41 -8.91 -1.02 7.66
C SER A 41 -8.07 0.25 7.75
N ALA A 42 -8.32 1.24 6.88
CA ALA A 42 -7.62 2.52 6.88
C ALA A 42 -7.84 3.30 8.18
N SER A 43 -9.08 3.31 8.70
CA SER A 43 -9.44 3.97 9.95
C SER A 43 -8.69 3.37 11.14
N VAL A 44 -8.63 2.04 11.24
CA VAL A 44 -7.88 1.36 12.29
C VAL A 44 -6.39 1.69 12.21
N LEU A 45 -5.80 1.62 11.00
CA LEU A 45 -4.39 1.94 10.80
C LEU A 45 -4.07 3.39 11.16
N LYS A 46 -4.93 4.33 10.78
CA LYS A 46 -4.80 5.74 11.15
C LYS A 46 -4.81 5.94 12.67
N ASN A 47 -5.71 5.26 13.38
CA ASN A 47 -5.77 5.31 14.85
C ASN A 47 -4.52 4.72 15.52
N LEU A 48 -3.83 3.78 14.86
CA LEU A 48 -2.55 3.22 15.30
C LEU A 48 -1.34 4.08 14.91
N GLY A 49 -1.55 5.24 14.28
CA GLY A 49 -0.48 6.13 13.82
C GLY A 49 0.19 5.67 12.51
N ILE A 50 -0.35 4.66 11.84
CA ILE A 50 0.15 4.19 10.54
C ILE A 50 -0.43 5.08 9.45
N ARG A 51 0.45 5.68 8.64
CA ARG A 51 0.06 6.66 7.61
C ARG A 51 -0.13 6.07 6.22
N TYR A 52 0.41 4.88 5.96
CA TYR A 52 0.43 4.30 4.63
C TYR A 52 -0.44 3.04 4.57
N LEU A 53 -1.46 3.09 3.71
CA LEU A 53 -2.35 1.98 3.41
C LEU A 53 -1.89 1.26 2.13
N ARG A 54 -1.90 -0.07 2.12
CA ARG A 54 -1.78 -0.89 0.91
C ARG A 54 -3.08 -1.64 0.61
N GLY A 55 -3.34 -1.88 -0.68
CA GLY A 55 -4.42 -2.74 -1.15
C GLY A 55 -4.23 -3.07 -2.62
N GLY A 56 -4.31 -4.35 -2.99
CA GLY A 56 -4.12 -4.78 -4.38
C GLY A 56 -5.42 -4.70 -5.18
N ALA A 57 -5.54 -3.72 -6.08
CA ALA A 57 -6.67 -3.62 -7.01
C ALA A 57 -6.60 -4.65 -8.15
N TYR A 58 -5.39 -5.04 -8.58
CA TYR A 58 -5.16 -6.09 -9.55
C TYR A 58 -4.41 -7.26 -8.91
N LYS A 59 -4.85 -8.47 -9.22
CA LYS A 59 -4.22 -9.71 -8.76
C LYS A 59 -3.98 -10.64 -9.93
N LEU A 60 -2.70 -10.81 -10.25
CA LEU A 60 -2.23 -11.87 -11.13
C LEU A 60 -2.49 -13.21 -10.44
N ARG A 61 -3.47 -13.97 -10.94
CA ARG A 61 -3.86 -15.27 -10.41
C ARG A 61 -3.45 -16.35 -11.39
N THR A 62 -2.89 -17.43 -10.88
CA THR A 62 -2.59 -18.65 -11.65
C THR A 62 -3.87 -19.35 -12.11
N SER A 63 -4.95 -19.24 -11.32
CA SER A 63 -6.27 -19.78 -11.67
C SER A 63 -7.21 -18.69 -12.18
N VAL A 64 -7.92 -18.98 -13.27
CA VAL A 64 -8.91 -18.09 -13.88
C VAL A 64 -10.17 -17.92 -13.05
N HIS A 65 -10.46 -18.84 -12.14
CA HIS A 65 -11.65 -18.80 -11.27
C HIS A 65 -11.41 -18.03 -9.97
N SER A 66 -10.16 -17.67 -9.67
CA SER A 66 -9.84 -16.90 -8.47
C SER A 66 -10.18 -15.42 -8.65
N PHE A 67 -10.57 -14.76 -7.55
CA PHE A 67 -10.77 -13.32 -7.53
C PHE A 67 -9.51 -12.58 -8.04
N ARG A 68 -9.69 -11.77 -9.09
CA ARG A 68 -8.61 -11.05 -9.80
C ARG A 68 -8.42 -9.61 -9.31
N GLY A 69 -9.14 -9.21 -8.25
CA GLY A 69 -9.20 -7.82 -7.81
C GLY A 69 -10.28 -7.03 -8.56
N LEU A 70 -10.62 -5.86 -8.02
CA LEU A 70 -11.63 -4.95 -8.58
C LEU A 70 -11.15 -4.17 -9.83
N GLY A 71 -9.87 -4.25 -10.16
CA GLY A 71 -9.27 -3.49 -11.26
C GLY A 71 -9.41 -1.99 -11.03
N ASP A 72 -9.77 -1.25 -12.08
CA ASP A 72 -9.88 0.22 -12.02
C ASP A 72 -10.84 0.68 -10.91
N SER A 73 -11.95 -0.03 -10.70
CA SER A 73 -12.92 0.30 -9.65
C SER A 73 -12.35 0.24 -8.22
N GLY A 74 -11.21 -0.43 -8.02
CA GLY A 74 -10.47 -0.41 -6.75
C GLY A 74 -9.41 0.68 -6.64
N ILE A 75 -9.21 1.51 -7.67
CA ILE A 75 -8.21 2.60 -7.72
C ILE A 75 -8.88 3.96 -7.83
N VAL A 76 -9.88 4.08 -8.71
CA VAL A 76 -10.64 5.31 -8.87
C VAL A 76 -11.68 5.36 -7.76
N HIS A 77 -11.31 5.99 -6.64
CA HIS A 77 -12.28 6.49 -5.67
C HIS A 77 -11.81 7.76 -4.95
#